data_AF-A0A431TH47-F1
#
_entry.id   AF-A0A431TH47-F1
#
_cell.length_a   1.000
_cell.length_b   1.000
_cell.length_c   1.000
_cell.angle_alpha   90.00
_cell.angle_beta   90.00
_cell.angle_gamma   90.00
#
_symmetry.space_group_name_H-M   'P 1'
#
loop_
_entity.id
_entity.type
_entity.pdbx_description
1 polymer ?
#
loop_
_entity_poly.entity_id
_entity_poly.type
_entity_poly.pdbx_seq_one_letter_code
_entity_poly.pdbx_strand_id
1 'polypeptide(L)'
;MNGHKIICGSLAGACVAGAAGLLLAQRDPVGQAANMFFAGVCILLAFVFVWMGWWDDAVNDNAEPGRIERVVATTWLWMRRVLCWSAALVFLGMAVSMILNGVVLEHMPVFLIVLALGGMSLWVGLKGGGQVQSMGDDAAVHAERRKRYGWWF
;
A
#
# COMPACT_ATOMS: atom_id res chain seq x y z
N MET A 1 -23.17 -2.80 2.83
CA MET A 1 -21.70 -3.08 2.81
C MET A 1 -21.01 -1.88 2.19
N ASN A 2 -20.13 -1.19 2.91
CA ASN A 2 -19.42 0.00 2.41
C ASN A 2 -18.64 -0.33 1.13
N GLY A 3 -18.87 0.39 0.02
CA GLY A 3 -18.19 0.15 -1.26
C GLY A 3 -16.66 0.16 -1.15
N HIS A 4 -16.12 0.91 -0.18
CA HIS A 4 -14.72 0.92 0.18
C HIS A 4 -14.18 -0.47 0.60
N LYS A 5 -14.93 -1.23 1.41
CA LYS A 5 -14.54 -2.60 1.80
C LYS A 5 -14.49 -3.57 0.63
N ILE A 6 -15.39 -3.41 -0.34
CA ILE A 6 -15.41 -4.25 -1.54
C ILE A 6 -14.15 -3.96 -2.36
N ILE A 7 -13.80 -2.70 -2.56
CA ILE A 7 -12.60 -2.31 -3.30
C ILE A 7 -11.33 -2.80 -2.60
N CYS A 8 -11.19 -2.56 -1.29
CA CYS A 8 -10.06 -3.05 -0.50
C CYS A 8 -9.98 -4.59 -0.49
N GLY A 9 -11.11 -5.28 -0.35
CA GLY A 9 -11.17 -6.73 -0.40
C GLY A 9 -10.78 -7.30 -1.76
N SER A 10 -11.25 -6.69 -2.86
CA SER A 10 -10.89 -7.09 -4.23
C SER A 10 -9.40 -6.84 -4.53
N LEU A 11 -8.84 -5.71 -4.10
CA LEU A 11 -7.41 -5.43 -4.25
C LEU A 11 -6.56 -6.39 -3.42
N ALA A 12 -6.97 -6.69 -2.18
CA ALA A 12 -6.31 -7.70 -1.36
C ALA A 12 -6.36 -9.08 -2.04
N GLY A 13 -7.51 -9.48 -2.58
CA GLY A 13 -7.68 -10.72 -3.33
C GLY A 13 -6.77 -10.80 -4.56
N ALA A 14 -6.68 -9.71 -5.33
CA ALA A 14 -5.78 -9.62 -6.49
C ALA A 14 -4.31 -9.75 -6.08
N CYS A 15 -3.90 -9.13 -4.97
CA CYS A 15 -2.56 -9.27 -4.43
C CYS A 15 -2.27 -10.71 -3.96
N VAL A 16 -3.20 -11.37 -3.26
CA VAL A 16 -3.03 -12.77 -2.84
C VAL A 16 -2.93 -13.70 -4.06
N ALA A 17 -3.77 -13.50 -5.07
CA ALA A 17 -3.72 -14.27 -6.32
C ALA A 17 -2.41 -14.05 -7.09
N GLY A 18 -1.92 -12.81 -7.15
CA GLY A 18 -0.62 -12.47 -7.74
C GLY A 18 0.54 -13.13 -7.00
N ALA A 19 0.53 -13.11 -5.66
CA ALA A 19 1.53 -13.80 -4.85
C ALA A 19 1.53 -15.31 -5.09
N ALA A 20 0.35 -15.93 -5.15
CA ALA A 20 0.21 -17.35 -5.45
C ALA A 20 0.74 -17.68 -6.85
N GLY A 21 0.39 -16.88 -7.86
CA GLY A 21 0.90 -17.06 -9.22
C GLY A 21 2.43 -16.99 -9.31
N LEU A 22 3.04 -16.03 -8.62
CA LEU A 22 4.50 -15.87 -8.56
C LEU A 22 5.18 -17.05 -7.85
N LEU A 23 4.61 -17.52 -6.75
CA LEU A 23 5.14 -18.68 -6.02
C LEU A 23 4.99 -19.99 -6.81
N LEU A 24 3.97 -20.11 -7.66
CA LEU A 24 3.74 -21.28 -8.50
C LEU A 24 4.55 -21.29 -9.81
N ALA A 25 5.01 -20.12 -10.29
CA ALA A 25 5.73 -19.97 -11.55
C ALA A 25 7.24 -20.35 -11.49
N GLN A 26 7.69 -21.03 -10.43
CA GLN A 26 9.12 -21.30 -10.20
C GLN A 26 9.72 -22.24 -11.26
N ARG A 27 10.61 -21.70 -12.11
CA ARG A 27 11.33 -22.43 -13.16
C ARG A 27 12.86 -22.43 -13.01
N ASP A 28 13.44 -21.43 -12.34
CA ASP A 28 14.89 -21.26 -12.19
C ASP A 28 15.26 -20.62 -10.83
N PRO A 29 16.46 -20.86 -10.28
CA PRO A 29 16.82 -20.43 -8.92
C PRO A 29 16.97 -18.91 -8.76
N VAL A 30 17.30 -18.17 -9.84
CA VAL A 30 17.38 -16.70 -9.81
C VAL A 30 15.97 -16.09 -9.88
N GLY A 31 15.13 -16.61 -10.77
CA GLY A 31 13.70 -16.28 -10.87
C GLY A 31 12.94 -16.65 -9.60
N GLN A 32 13.34 -17.70 -8.89
CA GLN A 32 12.75 -18.10 -7.61
C GLN A 32 12.95 -17.03 -6.53
N ALA A 33 14.16 -16.49 -6.39
CA ALA A 33 14.44 -15.43 -5.42
C ALA A 33 13.64 -14.15 -5.74
N ALA A 34 13.57 -13.76 -7.02
CA ALA A 34 12.77 -12.64 -7.48
C ALA A 34 11.27 -12.87 -7.21
N ASN A 35 10.75 -14.06 -7.56
CA ASN A 35 9.34 -14.41 -7.36
C ASN A 35 8.95 -14.44 -5.88
N MET A 36 9.81 -14.94 -5.00
CA MET A 36 9.60 -14.91 -3.54
C MET A 36 9.53 -13.47 -3.02
N PHE A 37 10.41 -12.60 -3.51
CA PHE A 37 10.42 -11.19 -3.15
C PHE A 37 9.11 -10.50 -3.57
N PHE A 38 8.71 -10.64 -4.84
CA PHE A 38 7.47 -10.05 -5.34
C PHE A 38 6.22 -10.64 -4.68
N ALA A 39 6.20 -11.94 -4.39
CA ALA A 39 5.13 -12.56 -3.63
C ALA A 39 5.03 -11.99 -2.21
N GLY A 40 6.16 -11.74 -1.55
CA GLY A 40 6.21 -11.05 -0.26
C GLY A 40 5.62 -9.64 -0.33
N VAL A 41 5.97 -8.87 -1.37
CA VAL A 41 5.39 -7.54 -1.60
C VAL A 41 3.88 -7.62 -1.83
N CYS A 42 3.39 -8.58 -2.62
CA CYS A 42 1.97 -8.79 -2.83
C CYS A 42 1.22 -9.15 -1.54
N ILE A 43 1.74 -10.06 -0.72
CA ILE A 43 1.13 -10.42 0.56
C ILE A 43 1.09 -9.21 1.51
N LEU A 44 2.15 -8.42 1.54
CA LEU A 44 2.25 -7.20 2.33
C LEU A 44 1.21 -6.15 1.90
N LEU A 45 1.02 -5.97 0.58
CA LEU A 45 -0.04 -5.11 0.04
C LEU A 45 -1.43 -5.65 0.39
N ALA A 46 -1.65 -6.97 0.33
CA ALA A 46 -2.92 -7.57 0.71
C ALA A 46 -3.27 -7.29 2.18
N PHE A 47 -2.28 -7.44 3.08
CA PHE A 47 -2.44 -7.09 4.50
C PHE A 47 -2.81 -5.60 4.68
N VAL A 48 -2.12 -4.71 3.98
CA VAL A 48 -2.41 -3.26 4.01
C VAL A 48 -3.83 -2.96 3.52
N PHE A 49 -4.30 -3.58 2.43
CA PHE A 49 -5.65 -3.36 1.91
C PHE A 49 -6.74 -3.89 2.84
N VAL A 50 -6.59 -5.09 3.39
CA VAL A 50 -7.54 -5.66 4.37
C VAL A 50 -7.64 -4.74 5.59
N TRP A 51 -6.50 -4.29 6.10
CA TRP A 51 -6.49 -3.43 7.27
C TRP A 51 -7.06 -2.03 6.98
N MET A 52 -6.81 -1.43 5.80
CA MET A 52 -7.45 -0.16 5.43
C MET A 52 -8.97 -0.27 5.40
N GLY A 53 -9.52 -1.34 4.83
CA GLY A 53 -10.96 -1.58 4.82
C GLY A 53 -11.56 -1.84 6.21
N TRP A 54 -10.77 -2.33 7.16
CA TRP A 54 -11.21 -2.59 8.54
C TRP A 54 -11.09 -1.34 9.44
N TRP A 55 -9.97 -0.62 9.36
CA TRP A 55 -9.67 0.55 10.18
C TRP A 55 -10.65 1.70 9.91
N ASP A 56 -11.05 1.90 8.65
CA ASP A 56 -11.97 2.98 8.29
C ASP A 56 -13.37 2.82 8.89
N ASP A 57 -13.81 1.60 9.18
CA ASP A 57 -15.08 1.36 9.88
C ASP A 57 -14.93 1.53 11.40
N ALA A 58 -13.77 1.17 11.98
CA ALA A 58 -13.52 1.31 13.41
C ALA A 58 -13.45 2.79 13.87
N VAL A 59 -13.05 3.69 12.97
CA VAL A 59 -12.96 5.13 13.24
C VAL A 59 -14.32 5.83 13.05
N ASN A 60 -15.32 5.22 12.43
CA ASN A 60 -16.57 5.93 12.09
C ASN A 60 -17.53 6.13 13.28
N ASP A 61 -17.11 5.76 14.50
CA ASP A 61 -17.89 5.99 15.71
C ASP A 61 -17.69 7.43 16.21
N ASN A 62 -18.77 8.15 16.53
CA ASN A 62 -18.75 9.57 16.94
C ASN A 62 -18.22 9.80 18.36
N ALA A 63 -17.70 8.76 19.03
CA ALA A 63 -17.14 8.86 20.37
C ALA A 63 -15.75 9.53 20.35
N GLU A 64 -15.45 10.29 21.40
CA GLU A 64 -14.10 10.82 21.61
C GLU A 64 -13.09 9.66 21.66
N PRO A 65 -11.95 9.78 20.96
CA PRO A 65 -11.00 8.69 20.86
C PRO A 65 -10.32 8.42 22.20
N GLY A 66 -10.51 7.21 22.72
CA GLY A 66 -9.86 6.74 23.94
C GLY A 66 -8.34 6.66 23.81
N ARG A 67 -7.64 6.53 24.95
CA ARG A 67 -6.16 6.43 24.96
C ARG A 67 -5.66 5.22 24.15
N ILE A 68 -6.36 4.09 24.25
CA ILE A 68 -6.01 2.86 23.53
C ILE A 68 -6.22 3.07 22.02
N GLU A 69 -7.34 3.67 21.62
CA GLU A 69 -7.62 3.97 20.21
C GLU A 69 -6.53 4.87 19.61
N ARG A 70 -6.11 5.92 20.33
CA ARG A 70 -5.01 6.79 19.89
C ARG A 70 -3.70 6.05 19.70
N VAL A 71 -3.36 5.12 20.61
CA VAL A 71 -2.14 4.30 20.50
C VAL A 71 -2.25 3.39 19.28
N VAL A 72 -3.36 2.67 19.11
CA VAL A 72 -3.55 1.78 17.96
C VAL A 72 -3.54 2.58 16.64
N ALA A 73 -4.18 3.75 16.60
CA ALA A 73 -4.20 4.63 15.44
C ALA A 73 -2.79 5.11 15.07
N THR A 74 -2.01 5.50 16.06
CA THR A 74 -0.64 5.99 15.86
C THR A 74 0.27 4.86 15.40
N THR A 75 0.19 3.70 16.05
CA THR A 75 0.93 2.48 15.65
C THR A 75 0.57 2.07 14.23
N TRP A 76 -0.71 2.09 13.88
CA TRP A 76 -1.18 1.79 12.54
C TRP A 76 -0.62 2.77 11.50
N LEU A 77 -0.68 4.08 11.78
CA LEU A 77 -0.13 5.09 10.88
C LEU A 77 1.36 4.87 10.63
N TRP A 78 2.14 4.59 11.68
CA TRP A 78 3.56 4.33 11.54
C TRP A 78 3.86 3.04 10.81
N MET A 79 3.15 1.95 11.13
CA MET A 79 3.29 0.68 10.43
C MET A 79 2.97 0.86 8.95
N ARG A 80 1.88 1.53 8.61
CA ARG A 80 1.51 1.88 7.23
C ARG A 80 2.60 2.69 6.55
N ARG A 81 3.14 3.74 7.18
CA ARG A 81 4.25 4.54 6.62
C ARG A 81 5.45 3.67 6.31
N VAL A 82 5.90 2.86 7.27
CA VAL A 82 7.07 1.98 7.10
C VAL A 82 6.85 0.98 5.96
N LEU A 83 5.67 0.35 5.89
CA LEU A 83 5.34 -0.63 4.86
C LEU A 83 5.22 0.01 3.47
N CYS A 84 4.52 1.14 3.37
CA CYS A 84 4.32 1.82 2.10
C CYS A 84 5.60 2.49 1.60
N TRP A 85 6.43 3.04 2.50
CA TRP A 85 7.71 3.63 2.13
C TRP A 85 8.75 2.58 1.78
N SER A 86 8.77 1.43 2.46
CA SER A 86 9.65 0.32 2.06
C SER A 86 9.27 -0.23 0.69
N ALA A 87 7.96 -0.42 0.43
CA ALA A 87 7.46 -0.79 -0.90
C ALA A 87 7.83 0.28 -1.96
N ALA A 88 7.69 1.56 -1.64
CA ALA A 88 8.09 2.64 -2.53
C ALA A 88 9.59 2.61 -2.85
N LEU A 89 10.46 2.41 -1.84
CA LEU A 89 11.90 2.30 -2.04
C LEU A 89 12.25 1.13 -2.96
N VAL A 90 11.57 0.01 -2.80
CA VAL A 90 11.73 -1.17 -3.65
C VAL A 90 11.34 -0.87 -5.10
N PHE A 91 10.15 -0.31 -5.33
CA PHE A 91 9.67 0.00 -6.66
C PHE A 91 10.51 1.08 -7.35
N LEU A 92 10.79 2.17 -6.65
CA LEU A 92 11.62 3.25 -7.20
C LEU A 92 13.07 2.78 -7.42
N GLY A 93 13.62 1.94 -6.53
CA GLY A 93 14.93 1.33 -6.71
C GLY A 93 14.99 0.44 -7.96
N MET A 94 13.94 -0.34 -8.22
CA MET A 94 13.82 -1.09 -9.48
C MET A 94 13.76 -0.17 -10.70
N ALA A 95 12.94 0.89 -10.65
CA ALA A 95 12.86 1.85 -11.75
C ALA A 95 14.22 2.51 -12.04
N VAL A 96 14.96 2.91 -11.00
CA VAL A 96 16.32 3.45 -11.11
C VAL A 96 17.28 2.42 -11.72
N SER A 97 17.23 1.17 -11.28
CA SER A 97 18.03 0.08 -11.84
C SER A 97 17.77 -0.12 -13.34
N MET A 98 16.50 -0.07 -13.77
CA MET A 98 16.14 -0.16 -15.19
C MET A 98 16.72 1.01 -16.01
N ILE A 99 16.73 2.23 -15.45
CA ILE A 99 17.35 3.40 -16.10
C ILE A 99 18.86 3.20 -16.26
N LEU A 100 19.55 2.77 -15.19
CA LEU A 100 21.01 2.59 -15.19
C LEU A 100 21.48 1.49 -16.15
N ASN A 101 20.65 0.47 -16.38
CA ASN A 101 20.94 -0.62 -17.32
C ASN A 101 20.50 -0.33 -18.76
N GLY A 102 19.92 0.86 -19.03
CA GLY A 102 19.36 1.23 -20.32
C GLY A 102 17.98 0.63 -20.52
N VAL A 103 16.94 1.46 -20.45
CA VAL A 103 15.56 0.95 -20.62
C VAL A 103 15.32 0.57 -22.08
N VAL A 104 15.16 -0.72 -22.34
CA VAL A 104 14.73 -1.25 -23.64
C VAL A 104 13.24 -0.95 -23.85
N LEU A 105 12.84 -0.61 -25.07
CA LEU A 105 11.46 -0.24 -25.41
C LEU A 105 10.43 -1.31 -24.99
N GLU A 106 10.80 -2.59 -25.07
CA GLU A 106 9.98 -3.73 -24.63
C GLU A 106 9.69 -3.75 -23.12
N HIS A 107 10.55 -3.12 -22.30
CA HIS A 107 10.39 -3.05 -20.85
C HIS A 107 9.76 -1.72 -20.39
N MET A 108 9.41 -0.82 -21.32
CA MET A 108 8.75 0.45 -21.02
C MET A 108 7.43 0.30 -20.24
N PRO A 109 6.54 -0.65 -20.56
CA PRO A 109 5.30 -0.84 -19.80
C PRO A 109 5.56 -1.23 -18.34
N VAL A 110 6.54 -2.12 -18.12
CA VAL A 110 6.93 -2.57 -16.77
C VAL A 110 7.52 -1.40 -15.98
N PHE A 111 8.41 -0.62 -16.60
CA PHE A 111 8.98 0.57 -15.99
C PHE A 111 7.91 1.56 -15.52
N LEU A 112 6.93 1.87 -16.36
CA LEU A 112 5.82 2.78 -16.03
C LEU A 112 4.96 2.23 -14.88
N ILE A 113 4.67 0.93 -14.89
CA ILE A 113 3.91 0.28 -13.81
C ILE A 113 4.67 0.37 -12.48
N VAL A 114 5.95 0.02 -12.48
CA VAL A 114 6.79 0.05 -11.28
C VAL A 114 6.91 1.48 -10.74
N LEU A 115 7.09 2.46 -11.62
CA LEU A 115 7.14 3.88 -11.25
C LEU A 115 5.81 4.36 -10.63
N ALA A 116 4.68 3.99 -11.25
CA ALA A 116 3.35 4.33 -10.75
C ALA A 116 3.08 3.66 -9.38
N LEU A 117 3.45 2.39 -9.22
CA LEU A 117 3.34 1.68 -7.94
C LEU A 117 4.20 2.32 -6.85
N GLY A 118 5.43 2.73 -7.17
CA GLY A 118 6.30 3.46 -6.24
C GLY A 118 5.71 4.79 -5.79
N GLY A 119 5.22 5.60 -6.74
CA GLY A 119 4.56 6.87 -6.45
C GLY A 119 3.28 6.70 -5.62
N MET A 120 2.43 5.74 -5.99
CA MET A 120 1.23 5.40 -5.22
C MET A 120 1.57 4.92 -3.81
N SER A 121 2.62 4.12 -3.65
CA SER A 121 3.06 3.66 -2.32
C SER A 121 3.51 4.85 -1.46
N LEU A 122 4.26 5.82 -2.01
CA LEU A 122 4.60 7.05 -1.28
C LEU A 122 3.35 7.84 -0.87
N TRP A 123 2.41 8.03 -1.80
CA TRP A 123 1.16 8.75 -1.55
C TRP A 123 0.36 8.12 -0.41
N VAL A 124 0.14 6.81 -0.53
CA VAL A 124 -0.59 6.00 0.44
C VAL A 124 0.12 6.00 1.79
N GLY A 125 1.46 5.97 1.83
CA GLY A 125 2.21 6.09 3.08
C GLY A 125 2.04 7.46 3.75
N LEU A 126 2.03 8.54 2.97
CA LEU A 126 1.96 9.90 3.50
C LEU A 126 0.58 10.30 4.02
N LYS A 127 -0.47 10.11 3.21
CA LYS A 127 -1.78 10.68 3.47
C LYS A 127 -2.78 9.67 4.00
N GLY A 128 -2.84 8.51 3.39
CA GLY A 128 -4.15 7.89 3.33
C GLY A 128 -4.37 7.33 1.94
N GLY A 129 -5.35 6.47 1.81
CA GLY A 129 -5.73 5.87 0.55
C GLY A 129 -7.00 5.10 0.84
N GLY A 130 -8.12 5.51 0.24
CA GLY A 130 -9.34 4.73 0.37
C GLY A 130 -10.63 5.50 0.54
N GLN A 131 -10.61 6.74 1.04
CA GLN A 131 -11.85 7.48 1.20
C GLN A 131 -12.15 8.33 -0.03
N VAL A 132 -13.06 7.78 -0.82
CA VAL A 132 -13.96 8.45 -1.77
C VAL A 132 -13.27 9.20 -2.91
N GLN A 133 -13.26 8.57 -4.08
CA GLN A 133 -13.18 9.16 -5.43
C GLN A 133 -11.91 9.94 -5.86
N SER A 134 -11.13 10.58 -4.98
CA SER A 134 -9.95 11.36 -5.43
C SER A 134 -8.78 11.44 -4.43
N MET A 135 -7.58 11.73 -4.95
CA MET A 135 -6.40 12.06 -4.13
C MET A 135 -6.65 13.30 -3.23
N GLY A 136 -7.53 14.22 -3.61
CA GLY A 136 -7.86 15.39 -2.79
C GLY A 136 -8.53 15.01 -1.46
N ASP A 137 -9.36 13.98 -1.49
CA ASP A 137 -10.15 13.52 -0.34
C ASP A 137 -9.28 12.80 0.69
N ASP A 138 -8.26 12.06 0.24
CA ASP A 138 -7.26 11.44 1.13
C ASP A 138 -6.54 12.48 2.01
N ALA A 139 -6.29 13.68 1.47
CA ALA A 139 -5.63 14.74 2.22
C ALA A 139 -6.54 15.38 3.28
N ALA A 140 -7.82 15.56 2.97
CA ALA A 140 -8.82 16.08 3.90
C ALA A 140 -9.03 15.11 5.07
N VAL A 141 -9.21 13.83 4.76
CA VAL A 141 -9.36 12.75 5.75
C VAL A 141 -8.13 12.64 6.64
N HIS A 142 -6.93 12.78 6.08
CA HIS A 142 -5.71 12.82 6.88
C HIS A 142 -5.72 13.99 7.88
N ALA A 143 -6.15 15.17 7.44
CA ALA A 143 -6.25 16.35 8.31
C ALA A 143 -7.29 16.17 9.42
N GLU A 144 -8.43 15.54 9.13
CA GLU A 144 -9.44 15.19 10.13
C GLU A 144 -8.92 14.19 11.17
N ARG A 145 -8.26 13.11 10.71
CA ARG A 145 -7.65 12.11 11.61
C ARG A 145 -6.52 12.71 12.43
N ARG A 146 -5.71 13.59 11.84
CA ARG A 146 -4.67 14.35 12.55
C ARG A 146 -5.27 15.16 13.70
N LYS A 147 -6.37 15.88 13.46
CA LYS A 147 -7.10 16.64 14.50
C LYS A 147 -7.69 15.73 15.56
N ARG A 148 -8.36 14.64 15.17
CA ARG A 148 -9.00 13.69 16.09
C ARG A 148 -8.01 13.03 17.04
N TYR A 149 -6.87 12.55 16.52
CA TYR A 149 -5.88 11.81 17.30
C TYR A 149 -4.79 12.69 17.92
N GLY A 150 -4.76 13.98 17.61
CA GLY A 150 -3.75 14.92 18.11
C GLY A 150 -2.36 14.67 17.53
N TRP A 151 -2.28 14.16 16.29
CA TRP A 151 -1.01 13.98 15.61
C TRP A 151 -0.41 15.33 15.20
N TRP A 152 0.90 15.48 15.32
CA TRP A 152 1.61 16.72 14.96
C TRP A 152 2.16 16.69 13.51
N PHE A 153 2.13 15.52 12.86
CA PHE A 153 2.67 15.22 11.53
C PHE A 153 1.62 14.67 10.58
#